data_AF-A0A9D3RWT7-F1
#
_entry.id   AF-A0A9D3RWT7-F1
#
_cell.length_a   1.000
_cell.length_b   1.000
_cell.length_c   1.000
_cell.angle_alpha   90.00
_cell.angle_beta   90.00
_cell.angle_gamma   90.00
#
_symmetry.space_group_name_H-M   'P 1'
#
loop_
_entity.id
_entity.type
_entity.pdbx_description
1 polymer ?
#
loop_
_entity_poly.entity_id
_entity_poly.type
_entity_poly.pdbx_seq_one_letter_code
_entity_poly.pdbx_strand_id
1 'polypeptide(L)'
;MSIIKVLLADTFSISLFLVCTAVLFFILLLKSSTKSSGYKFPPGPKPWPLIGNLNILNMNFPQKTMCELAEQYGSVFTFHMGREKHVVLTGYEAVKEALVTQADDFGERGLNAMNWHNFKGKGIIFGVGESWKTMRRFTLSTLRDFGMGRSTIEDRIIDEAQLLLEVFAQHQGKPFNVTTPMNSAVSNIICVLVFGNRFQYDDPQFLRLQQMVSENIRLSASPMSQIYNAFPVPIFRIGDIRKIAKNRIESSSYFRKVYKQRKEEHDSNDVRSFIDRFIVKQNEV
;
A
#
# COMPACT_ATOMS: atom_id res chain seq x y z
N MET A 1 -16.33 -45.25 35.49
CA MET A 1 -15.94 -44.85 34.12
C MET A 1 -16.56 -43.48 33.86
N SER A 2 -15.79 -42.42 33.61
CA SER A 2 -16.35 -41.06 33.47
C SER A 2 -17.29 -40.99 32.26
N ILE A 3 -18.41 -40.28 32.38
CA ILE A 3 -19.40 -40.04 31.29
C ILE A 3 -18.70 -39.52 30.02
N ILE A 4 -17.63 -38.74 30.19
CA ILE A 4 -16.79 -38.24 29.10
C ILE A 4 -16.12 -39.39 28.33
N LYS A 5 -15.68 -40.47 28.99
CA LYS A 5 -15.06 -41.63 28.34
C LYS A 5 -16.07 -42.50 27.58
N VAL A 6 -17.33 -42.53 28.03
CA VAL A 6 -18.41 -43.27 27.35
C VAL A 6 -18.85 -42.55 26.08
N LEU A 7 -19.00 -41.22 26.14
CA LEU A 7 -19.30 -40.36 24.99
C LEU A 7 -18.17 -40.34 23.93
N LEU A 8 -16.91 -40.51 24.34
CA LEU A 8 -15.76 -40.57 23.43
C LEU A 8 -15.51 -41.97 22.82
N ALA A 9 -16.16 -43.02 23.32
CA ALA A 9 -16.04 -44.37 22.76
C ALA A 9 -17.05 -44.61 21.62
N ASP A 10 -18.10 -43.79 21.55
CA ASP A 10 -19.19 -43.92 20.60
C ASP A 10 -19.01 -42.94 19.43
N THR A 11 -18.64 -43.48 18.28
CA THR A 11 -18.39 -42.70 17.04
C THR A 11 -19.60 -41.88 16.60
N PHE A 12 -20.81 -42.34 16.92
CA PHE A 12 -22.05 -41.62 16.64
C PHE A 12 -22.20 -40.36 17.51
N SER A 13 -21.91 -40.48 18.81
CA SER A 13 -21.96 -39.36 19.75
C SER A 13 -20.93 -38.26 19.43
N ILE A 14 -19.72 -38.66 19.00
CA ILE A 14 -18.69 -37.72 18.54
C ILE A 14 -19.11 -36.99 17.26
N SER A 15 -19.63 -37.73 16.27
CA SER A 15 -20.04 -37.12 14.99
C SER A 15 -21.23 -36.16 15.17
N LEU A 16 -22.22 -36.52 16.00
CA LEU A 16 -23.33 -35.63 16.34
C LEU A 16 -22.86 -34.35 17.05
N PHE A 17 -21.92 -34.47 18.00
CA PHE A 17 -21.36 -33.30 18.67
C PHE A 17 -20.59 -32.39 17.70
N LEU A 18 -19.81 -32.96 16.77
CA LEU A 18 -19.10 -32.19 15.73
C LEU A 18 -20.07 -31.49 14.78
N VAL A 19 -21.16 -32.14 14.38
CA VAL A 19 -22.20 -31.52 13.54
C VAL A 19 -22.92 -30.40 14.30
N CYS A 20 -23.33 -30.64 15.55
CA CYS A 20 -23.99 -29.61 16.37
C CYS A 20 -23.10 -28.40 16.63
N THR A 21 -21.80 -28.62 16.88
CA THR A 21 -20.83 -27.53 17.05
C THR A 21 -20.56 -26.80 15.73
N ALA A 22 -20.48 -27.48 14.60
CA ALA A 22 -20.36 -26.87 13.28
C ALA A 22 -21.60 -26.04 12.92
N VAL A 23 -22.81 -26.54 13.22
CA VAL A 23 -24.09 -25.84 12.99
C VAL A 23 -24.21 -24.64 13.92
N LEU A 24 -23.89 -24.79 15.22
CA LEU A 24 -23.88 -23.66 16.16
C LEU A 24 -22.87 -22.60 15.72
N PHE A 25 -21.68 -23.02 15.30
CA PHE A 25 -20.66 -22.12 14.75
C PHE A 25 -21.19 -21.40 13.50
N PHE A 26 -21.81 -22.11 12.57
CA PHE A 26 -22.42 -21.52 11.37
C PHE A 26 -23.54 -20.52 11.71
N ILE A 27 -24.40 -20.83 12.67
CA ILE A 27 -25.45 -19.92 13.16
C ILE A 27 -24.83 -18.67 13.81
N LEU A 28 -23.79 -18.83 14.63
CA LEU A 28 -23.09 -17.70 15.24
C LEU A 28 -22.38 -16.84 14.18
N LEU A 29 -21.85 -17.44 13.13
CA LEU A 29 -21.27 -16.72 11.98
C LEU A 29 -22.31 -15.91 11.21
N LEU A 30 -23.50 -16.48 10.97
CA LEU A 30 -24.61 -15.77 10.34
C LEU A 30 -25.08 -14.60 11.20
N LYS A 31 -25.18 -14.79 12.52
CA LYS A 31 -25.63 -13.77 13.48
C LYS A 31 -24.59 -12.65 13.71
N SER A 32 -23.30 -12.97 13.57
CA SER A 32 -22.21 -11.99 13.65
C SER A 32 -22.21 -10.98 12.49
N SER A 33 -22.90 -11.25 11.38
CA SER A 33 -22.81 -10.45 10.16
C SER A 33 -23.79 -9.27 10.11
N THR A 34 -24.69 -9.12 11.09
CA THR A 34 -25.78 -8.14 11.01
C THR A 34 -25.99 -7.37 12.32
N LYS A 35 -24.96 -6.67 12.82
CA LYS A 35 -25.27 -5.42 13.52
C LYS A 35 -25.63 -4.40 12.45
N SER A 36 -26.93 -4.33 12.14
CA SER A 36 -27.49 -3.26 11.32
C SER A 36 -27.22 -1.95 12.05
N SER A 37 -26.18 -1.22 11.63
CA SER A 37 -26.12 0.21 11.92
C SER A 37 -27.42 0.83 11.41
N GLY A 38 -27.99 1.81 12.12
CA GLY A 38 -29.18 2.54 11.63
C GLY A 38 -28.99 3.23 10.28
N TYR A 39 -27.76 3.26 9.77
CA TYR A 39 -27.38 3.77 8.46
C TYR A 39 -27.65 2.75 7.34
N LYS A 40 -28.40 3.19 6.32
CA LYS A 40 -28.62 2.45 5.07
C LYS A 40 -27.38 2.62 4.19
N PHE A 41 -26.63 1.53 4.01
CA PHE A 41 -25.52 1.49 3.05
C PHE A 41 -26.04 1.53 1.60
N PRO A 42 -25.22 1.98 0.63
CA PRO A 42 -25.52 1.85 -0.80
C PRO A 42 -25.87 0.40 -1.19
N PRO A 43 -26.62 0.19 -2.29
CA PRO A 43 -26.95 -1.14 -2.77
C PRO A 43 -25.70 -1.96 -3.10
N GLY A 44 -25.80 -3.29 -3.18
CA GLY A 44 -24.67 -4.12 -3.54
C GLY A 44 -24.97 -5.61 -3.48
N PRO A 45 -24.03 -6.46 -3.94
CA PRO A 45 -24.19 -7.91 -3.92
C PRO A 45 -24.32 -8.44 -2.49
N LYS A 46 -25.25 -9.38 -2.28
CA LYS A 46 -25.48 -9.99 -0.96
C LYS A 46 -24.21 -10.73 -0.51
N PRO A 47 -23.62 -10.36 0.65
CA PRO A 47 -22.38 -10.98 1.11
C PRO A 47 -22.60 -12.40 1.62
N TRP A 48 -21.62 -13.26 1.39
CA TRP A 48 -21.53 -14.57 2.01
C TRP A 48 -20.96 -14.46 3.42
N PRO A 49 -21.31 -15.37 4.34
CA PRO A 49 -20.74 -15.39 5.69
C PRO A 49 -19.22 -15.51 5.63
N LEU A 50 -18.51 -14.76 6.47
CA LEU A 50 -17.04 -14.66 6.56
C LEU A 50 -16.32 -14.05 5.35
N ILE A 51 -16.60 -14.53 4.13
CA ILE A 51 -15.86 -14.17 2.92
C ILE A 51 -16.42 -12.95 2.19
N GLY A 52 -17.61 -12.47 2.57
CA GLY A 52 -18.21 -11.31 1.93
C GLY A 52 -18.52 -11.60 0.46
N ASN A 53 -18.03 -10.75 -0.44
CA ASN A 53 -18.20 -10.87 -1.88
C ASN A 53 -16.95 -11.41 -2.60
N LEU A 54 -16.01 -12.03 -1.86
CA LEU A 54 -14.79 -12.57 -2.48
C LEU A 54 -15.06 -13.71 -3.47
N ASN A 55 -16.20 -14.37 -3.39
CA ASN A 55 -16.61 -15.43 -4.31
C ASN A 55 -16.89 -14.93 -5.74
N ILE A 56 -17.23 -13.65 -5.91
CA ILE A 56 -17.48 -13.02 -7.22
C ILE A 56 -16.30 -12.17 -7.70
N LEU A 57 -15.26 -12.01 -6.87
CA LEU A 57 -14.10 -11.18 -7.17
C LEU A 57 -13.12 -11.92 -8.07
N ASN A 58 -12.89 -11.40 -9.27
CA ASN A 58 -11.76 -11.85 -10.08
C ASN A 58 -10.46 -11.24 -9.53
N MET A 59 -9.69 -12.01 -8.77
CA MET A 59 -8.45 -11.52 -8.14
C MET A 59 -7.36 -11.09 -9.13
N ASN A 60 -7.39 -11.56 -10.38
CA ASN A 60 -6.45 -11.13 -11.41
C ASN A 60 -6.88 -9.82 -12.08
N PHE A 61 -8.19 -9.53 -12.09
CA PHE A 61 -8.77 -8.34 -12.72
C PHE A 61 -9.89 -7.74 -11.84
N PRO A 62 -9.59 -7.32 -10.59
CA PRO A 62 -10.60 -6.86 -9.66
C PRO A 62 -11.37 -5.64 -10.18
N GLN A 63 -10.71 -4.77 -10.95
CA GLN A 63 -11.31 -3.62 -11.61
C GLN A 63 -12.45 -4.03 -12.56
N LYS A 64 -12.34 -5.18 -13.23
CA LYS A 64 -13.37 -5.65 -14.16
C LYS A 64 -14.64 -6.05 -13.40
N THR A 65 -14.49 -6.80 -12.31
CA THR A 65 -15.61 -7.12 -11.40
C THR A 65 -16.28 -5.85 -10.88
N MET A 66 -15.49 -4.83 -10.50
CA MET A 66 -16.07 -3.57 -10.03
C MET A 66 -16.88 -2.85 -11.12
N CYS A 67 -16.42 -2.85 -12.38
CA CYS A 67 -17.18 -2.29 -13.50
C CYS A 67 -18.48 -3.07 -13.77
N GLU A 68 -18.45 -4.41 -13.77
CA GLU A 68 -19.64 -5.25 -13.94
C GLU A 68 -20.67 -5.01 -12.82
N LEU A 69 -20.21 -4.84 -11.58
CA LEU A 69 -21.08 -4.49 -10.45
C LEU A 69 -21.64 -3.07 -10.57
N ALA A 70 -20.88 -2.12 -11.13
CA ALA A 70 -21.36 -0.77 -11.35
C ALA A 70 -22.51 -0.72 -12.38
N GLU A 71 -22.48 -1.58 -13.41
CA GLU A 71 -23.59 -1.72 -14.37
C GLU A 71 -24.87 -2.22 -13.68
N GLN A 72 -24.74 -3.08 -12.67
CA GLN A 72 -25.88 -3.66 -11.96
C GLN A 72 -26.41 -2.80 -10.80
N TYR A 73 -25.52 -2.17 -10.04
CA TYR A 73 -25.85 -1.49 -8.77
C TYR A 73 -25.73 0.04 -8.84
N GLY A 74 -25.24 0.58 -9.96
CA GLY A 74 -25.02 2.00 -10.17
C GLY A 74 -23.62 2.47 -9.76
N SER A 75 -23.40 3.78 -9.86
CA SER A 75 -22.09 4.41 -9.65
C SER A 75 -21.55 4.31 -8.23
N VAL A 76 -22.41 4.08 -7.24
CA VAL A 76 -22.07 3.97 -5.81
C VAL A 76 -22.69 2.70 -5.24
N PHE A 77 -21.85 1.74 -4.85
CA PHE A 77 -22.33 0.45 -4.33
C PHE A 77 -21.46 -0.08 -3.18
N THR A 78 -22.01 -0.99 -2.39
CA THR A 78 -21.32 -1.64 -1.27
C THR A 78 -20.71 -2.97 -1.71
N PHE A 79 -19.43 -3.17 -1.43
CA PHE A 79 -18.70 -4.42 -1.65
C PHE A 79 -18.06 -4.90 -0.34
N HIS A 80 -18.21 -6.18 -0.02
CA HIS A 80 -17.65 -6.78 1.19
C HIS A 80 -16.38 -7.54 0.88
N MET A 81 -15.25 -7.13 1.45
CA MET A 81 -13.99 -7.84 1.35
C MET A 81 -13.74 -8.61 2.64
N GLY A 82 -14.08 -9.90 2.65
CA GLY A 82 -14.15 -10.68 3.89
C GLY A 82 -15.23 -10.12 4.81
N ARG A 83 -14.82 -9.62 5.98
CA ARG A 83 -15.72 -8.98 6.96
C ARG A 83 -15.78 -7.45 6.83
N GLU A 84 -14.89 -6.85 6.05
CA GLU A 84 -14.82 -5.40 5.88
C GLU A 84 -15.79 -4.94 4.79
N LYS A 85 -16.42 -3.78 5.03
CA LYS A 85 -17.33 -3.14 4.07
C LYS A 85 -16.60 -2.01 3.36
N HIS A 86 -16.70 -1.99 2.05
CA HIS A 86 -16.19 -0.92 1.20
C HIS A 86 -17.33 -0.31 0.42
N VAL A 87 -17.36 1.02 0.33
CA VAL A 87 -18.19 1.72 -0.65
C VAL A 87 -17.32 1.96 -1.88
N VAL A 88 -17.75 1.43 -3.01
CA VAL A 88 -17.06 1.55 -4.29
C VAL A 88 -17.70 2.69 -5.07
N LEU A 89 -16.85 3.61 -5.54
CA LEU A 89 -17.24 4.76 -6.35
C LEU A 89 -16.73 4.55 -7.77
N THR A 90 -17.62 4.68 -8.75
CA THR A 90 -17.31 4.49 -10.17
C THR A 90 -17.89 5.63 -11.00
N GLY A 91 -17.21 5.97 -12.09
CA GLY A 91 -17.59 7.10 -12.93
C GLY A 91 -17.15 8.46 -12.39
N TYR A 92 -17.06 9.45 -13.29
CA TYR A 92 -16.51 10.77 -12.99
C TYR A 92 -17.29 11.50 -11.88
N GLU A 93 -18.61 11.54 -11.97
CA GLU A 93 -19.43 12.33 -11.04
C GLU A 93 -19.32 11.83 -9.60
N ALA A 94 -19.49 10.52 -9.37
CA ALA A 94 -19.40 9.95 -8.03
C ALA A 94 -18.00 10.11 -7.40
N VAL A 95 -16.94 9.93 -8.20
CA VAL A 95 -15.56 10.10 -7.74
C VAL A 95 -15.27 11.58 -7.43
N LYS A 96 -15.71 12.51 -8.28
CA LYS A 96 -15.54 13.95 -8.06
C LYS A 96 -16.32 14.44 -6.84
N GLU A 97 -17.57 13.98 -6.68
CA GLU A 97 -18.39 14.36 -5.54
C GLU A 97 -17.70 13.98 -4.23
N ALA A 98 -17.25 12.73 -4.10
CA ALA A 98 -16.59 12.27 -2.88
C ALA A 98 -15.20 12.90 -2.68
N LEU A 99 -14.33 12.88 -3.70
CA LEU A 99 -12.91 13.24 -3.52
C LEU A 99 -12.62 14.75 -3.67
N VAL A 100 -13.54 15.53 -4.23
CA VAL A 100 -13.38 16.98 -4.44
C VAL A 100 -14.42 17.77 -3.65
N THR A 101 -15.70 17.44 -3.81
CA THR A 101 -16.79 18.21 -3.17
C THR A 101 -16.87 17.91 -1.67
N GLN A 102 -16.68 16.65 -1.28
CA GLN A 102 -16.69 16.17 0.11
C GLN A 102 -15.27 15.77 0.57
N ALA A 103 -14.25 16.52 0.12
CA ALA A 103 -12.85 16.16 0.33
C ALA A 103 -12.44 16.04 1.81
N ASP A 104 -13.10 16.76 2.72
CA ASP A 104 -12.83 16.66 4.15
C ASP A 104 -13.35 15.33 4.75
N ASP A 105 -14.49 14.83 4.27
CA ASP A 105 -15.09 13.57 4.73
C ASP A 105 -14.33 12.35 4.18
N PHE A 106 -13.81 12.44 2.95
CA PHE A 106 -13.08 11.36 2.26
C PHE A 106 -11.55 11.56 2.25
N GLY A 107 -11.04 12.54 3.00
CA GLY A 107 -9.63 12.94 2.96
C GLY A 107 -8.66 11.98 3.66
N GLU A 108 -9.17 11.10 4.53
CA GLU A 108 -8.39 10.15 5.33
C GLU A 108 -7.88 8.94 4.51
N ARG A 109 -7.22 7.97 5.18
CA ARG A 109 -6.65 6.77 4.54
C ARG A 109 -7.25 5.49 5.11
N GLY A 110 -7.94 4.72 4.26
CA GLY A 110 -8.30 3.34 4.55
C GLY A 110 -7.05 2.45 4.52
N LEU A 111 -6.55 2.05 5.68
CA LEU A 111 -5.38 1.18 5.79
C LEU A 111 -5.80 -0.27 5.91
N ASN A 112 -5.48 -1.08 4.90
CA ASN A 112 -5.61 -2.53 4.98
C ASN A 112 -4.59 -3.13 5.97
N ALA A 113 -4.79 -4.40 6.33
CA ALA A 113 -3.96 -5.10 7.31
C ALA A 113 -2.47 -5.08 6.96
N MET A 114 -2.11 -5.29 5.68
CA MET A 114 -0.72 -5.26 5.22
C MET A 114 -0.07 -3.89 5.41
N ASN A 115 -0.76 -2.82 5.00
CA ASN A 115 -0.26 -1.45 5.12
C ASN A 115 -0.15 -1.03 6.59
N TRP A 116 -1.15 -1.37 7.39
CA TRP A 116 -1.11 -1.13 8.84
C TRP A 116 0.09 -1.83 9.48
N HIS A 117 0.32 -3.10 9.16
CA HIS A 117 1.43 -3.87 9.71
C HIS A 117 2.80 -3.24 9.40
N ASN A 118 3.02 -2.81 8.15
CA ASN A 118 4.32 -2.33 7.69
C ASN A 118 4.61 -0.87 8.06
N PHE A 119 3.58 -0.02 8.05
CA PHE A 119 3.73 1.44 8.18
C PHE A 119 3.13 2.01 9.47
N LYS A 120 2.22 1.28 10.14
CA LYS A 120 1.59 1.68 11.42
C LYS A 120 0.98 3.07 11.39
N GLY A 121 0.36 3.45 10.26
CA GLY A 121 -0.26 4.77 10.11
C GLY A 121 0.72 5.94 10.01
N LYS A 122 1.98 5.70 9.62
CA LYS A 122 3.04 6.72 9.54
C LYS A 122 3.45 7.04 8.11
N GLY A 123 4.09 8.20 7.94
CA GLY A 123 4.60 8.69 6.67
C GLY A 123 3.54 9.48 5.90
N ILE A 124 3.71 9.58 4.58
CA ILE A 124 2.84 10.41 3.72
C ILE A 124 1.79 9.56 3.01
N ILE A 125 2.18 8.39 2.47
CA ILE A 125 1.29 7.52 1.69
C ILE A 125 0.30 6.79 2.60
N PHE A 126 0.79 6.24 3.71
CA PHE A 126 0.02 5.47 4.68
C PHE A 126 -0.10 6.16 6.04
N GLY A 127 0.12 7.48 6.08
CA GLY A 127 -0.08 8.31 7.26
C GLY A 127 -1.56 8.53 7.54
N VAL A 128 -1.94 8.64 8.81
CA VAL A 128 -3.29 9.03 9.24
C VAL A 128 -3.27 10.18 10.26
N GLY A 129 -4.35 10.96 10.32
CA GLY A 129 -4.55 12.01 11.31
C GLY A 129 -3.58 13.20 11.20
N GLU A 130 -3.38 13.92 12.30
CA GLU A 130 -2.64 15.20 12.28
C GLU A 130 -1.15 15.05 11.94
N SER A 131 -0.55 13.92 12.31
CA SER A 131 0.83 13.60 11.93
C SER A 131 1.00 13.57 10.40
N TRP A 132 0.02 12.98 9.69
CA TRP A 132 0.00 12.96 8.25
C TRP A 132 -0.18 14.36 7.65
N LYS A 133 -1.14 15.14 8.16
CA LYS A 133 -1.38 16.52 7.68
C LYS A 133 -0.11 17.37 7.80
N THR A 134 0.57 17.29 8.95
CA THR A 134 1.81 18.02 9.21
C THR A 134 2.93 17.55 8.28
N MET A 135 3.16 16.24 8.18
CA MET A 135 4.20 15.68 7.31
C MET A 135 3.96 16.03 5.84
N ARG A 136 2.70 15.97 5.38
CA ARG A 136 2.31 16.31 4.00
C ARG A 136 2.57 17.79 3.70
N ARG A 137 2.14 18.71 4.57
CA ARG A 137 2.38 20.16 4.40
C ARG A 137 3.88 20.47 4.34
N PHE A 138 4.65 19.94 5.30
CA PHE A 138 6.10 20.07 5.31
C PHE A 138 6.70 19.54 4.01
N THR A 139 6.31 18.35 3.58
CA THR A 139 6.92 17.70 2.43
C THR A 139 6.66 18.46 1.14
N LEU A 140 5.41 18.87 0.89
CA LEU A 140 5.05 19.60 -0.32
C LEU A 140 5.73 20.99 -0.36
N SER A 141 5.81 21.68 0.77
CA SER A 141 6.54 22.96 0.82
C SER A 141 8.02 22.75 0.49
N THR A 142 8.67 21.82 1.16
CA THR A 142 10.10 21.54 0.98
C THR A 142 10.42 21.11 -0.45
N LEU A 143 9.64 20.21 -1.05
CA LEU A 143 9.85 19.79 -2.44
C LEU A 143 9.70 20.96 -3.42
N ARG A 144 8.72 21.84 -3.20
CA ARG A 144 8.53 23.04 -4.01
C ARG A 144 9.68 24.03 -3.86
N ASP A 145 10.22 24.18 -2.66
CA ASP A 145 11.38 25.04 -2.39
C ASP A 145 12.63 24.53 -3.12
N PHE A 146 12.77 23.21 -3.27
CA PHE A 146 13.83 22.57 -4.08
C PHE A 146 13.52 22.48 -5.58
N GLY A 147 12.46 23.15 -6.05
CA GLY A 147 12.20 23.32 -7.48
C GLY A 147 11.10 22.43 -8.05
N MET A 148 10.46 21.56 -7.27
CA MET A 148 9.31 20.78 -7.77
C MET A 148 8.19 21.73 -8.23
N GLY A 149 7.84 21.65 -9.52
CA GLY A 149 6.86 22.53 -10.15
C GLY A 149 7.39 23.93 -10.53
N ARG A 150 8.72 24.12 -10.55
CA ARG A 150 9.40 25.34 -11.04
C ARG A 150 10.37 24.98 -12.16
N SER A 151 10.85 25.96 -12.92
CA SER A 151 11.85 25.73 -13.98
C SER A 151 13.18 25.17 -13.46
N THR A 152 13.52 25.35 -12.17
CA THR A 152 14.79 24.84 -11.62
C THR A 152 14.91 23.31 -11.58
N ILE A 153 13.81 22.56 -11.62
CA ILE A 153 13.86 21.10 -11.78
C ILE A 153 13.99 20.68 -13.24
N GLU A 154 13.66 21.57 -14.19
CA GLU A 154 13.71 21.32 -15.63
C GLU A 154 15.14 21.02 -16.08
N ASP A 155 16.10 21.86 -15.68
CA ASP A 155 17.52 21.65 -15.98
C ASP A 155 18.00 20.28 -15.50
N ARG A 156 17.60 19.88 -14.28
CA ARG A 156 17.96 18.57 -13.72
C ARG A 156 17.32 17.41 -14.50
N ILE A 157 16.11 17.59 -15.02
CA ILE A 157 15.45 16.61 -15.87
C ILE A 157 16.15 16.50 -17.23
N ILE A 158 16.55 17.64 -17.81
CA ILE A 158 17.31 17.68 -19.06
C ILE A 158 18.66 17.00 -18.89
N ASP A 159 19.39 17.30 -17.82
CA ASP A 159 20.69 16.67 -17.52
C ASP A 159 20.57 15.15 -17.39
N GLU A 160 19.60 14.66 -16.61
CA GLU A 160 19.41 13.22 -16.44
C GLU A 160 18.90 12.55 -17.74
N ALA A 161 18.14 13.26 -18.56
CA ALA A 161 17.73 12.77 -19.88
C ALA A 161 18.92 12.63 -20.84
N GLN A 162 19.90 13.55 -20.80
CA GLN A 162 21.14 13.43 -21.58
C GLN A 162 21.92 12.17 -21.16
N LEU A 163 22.07 11.94 -19.84
CA LEU A 163 22.73 10.74 -19.32
C LEU A 163 21.98 9.45 -19.73
N LEU A 164 20.66 9.47 -19.74
CA LEU A 164 19.86 8.35 -20.24
C LEU A 164 20.11 8.07 -21.73
N LEU A 165 20.23 9.12 -22.56
CA LEU A 165 20.53 8.98 -23.99
C LEU A 165 21.93 8.39 -24.21
N GLU A 166 22.92 8.75 -23.39
CA GLU A 166 24.24 8.14 -23.43
C GLU A 166 24.17 6.64 -23.12
N VAL A 167 23.41 6.23 -22.11
CA VAL A 167 23.18 4.81 -21.78
C VAL A 167 22.52 4.09 -22.96
N PHE A 168 21.59 4.71 -23.66
CA PHE A 168 20.97 4.11 -24.84
C PHE A 168 21.97 3.99 -26.00
N ALA A 169 22.79 5.01 -26.24
CA ALA A 169 23.81 5.01 -27.28
C ALA A 169 24.85 3.89 -27.08
N GLN A 170 25.21 3.56 -25.84
CA GLN A 170 26.14 2.47 -25.50
C GLN A 170 25.66 1.08 -25.99
N HIS A 171 24.36 0.89 -26.20
CA HIS A 171 23.82 -0.37 -26.70
C HIS A 171 23.99 -0.54 -28.22
N GLN A 172 24.43 0.50 -28.95
CA GLN A 172 24.78 0.44 -30.37
C GLN A 172 23.68 -0.16 -31.26
N GLY A 173 22.42 0.17 -30.98
CA GLY A 173 21.25 -0.33 -31.71
C GLY A 173 20.87 -1.79 -31.43
N LYS A 174 21.56 -2.48 -30.51
CA LYS A 174 21.21 -3.83 -30.09
C LYS A 174 19.98 -3.81 -29.17
N PRO A 175 19.10 -4.83 -29.21
CA PRO A 175 18.00 -4.95 -28.27
C PRO A 175 18.50 -5.02 -26.82
N PHE A 176 17.85 -4.28 -25.92
CA PHE A 176 18.14 -4.31 -24.49
C PHE A 176 16.88 -3.99 -23.67
N ASN A 177 16.92 -4.25 -22.37
CA ASN A 177 15.82 -3.93 -21.47
C ASN A 177 15.86 -2.45 -21.06
N VAL A 178 14.96 -1.63 -21.60
CA VAL A 178 14.84 -0.20 -21.29
C VAL A 178 14.29 0.09 -19.90
N THR A 179 13.65 -0.88 -19.25
CA THR A 179 12.94 -0.68 -17.97
C THR A 179 13.88 -0.18 -16.87
N THR A 180 15.03 -0.83 -16.71
CA THR A 180 16.01 -0.49 -15.68
C THR A 180 16.61 0.91 -15.84
N PRO A 181 17.16 1.30 -17.02
CA PRO A 181 17.68 2.65 -17.19
C PRO A 181 16.60 3.72 -17.13
N MET A 182 15.39 3.46 -17.62
CA MET A 182 14.25 4.38 -17.45
C MET A 182 13.89 4.60 -15.98
N ASN A 183 13.76 3.52 -15.21
CA ASN A 183 13.47 3.60 -13.77
C ASN A 183 14.60 4.31 -13.02
N SER A 184 15.85 4.12 -13.44
CA SER A 184 17.01 4.79 -12.85
C SER A 184 16.99 6.29 -13.09
N ALA A 185 16.72 6.73 -14.33
CA ALA A 185 16.58 8.15 -14.67
C ALA A 185 15.49 8.82 -13.83
N VAL A 186 14.28 8.24 -13.81
CA VAL A 186 13.14 8.77 -13.04
C VAL A 186 13.44 8.80 -11.54
N SER A 187 14.06 7.74 -11.02
CA SER A 187 14.44 7.66 -9.60
C SER A 187 15.50 8.68 -9.24
N ASN A 188 16.45 8.97 -10.14
CA ASN A 188 17.51 9.95 -9.88
C ASN A 188 16.95 11.37 -9.71
N ILE A 189 15.90 11.76 -10.43
CA ILE A 189 15.25 13.06 -10.23
C ILE A 189 14.79 13.23 -8.77
N ILE A 190 14.13 12.22 -8.21
CA ILE A 190 13.70 12.28 -6.81
C ILE A 190 14.87 12.09 -5.84
N CYS A 191 15.89 11.28 -6.17
CA CYS A 191 17.08 11.10 -5.34
C CYS A 191 17.86 12.40 -5.16
N VAL A 192 18.02 13.21 -6.22
CA VAL A 192 18.68 14.51 -6.10
C VAL A 192 17.86 15.46 -5.21
N LEU A 193 16.52 15.44 -5.31
CA LEU A 193 15.68 16.26 -4.42
C LEU A 193 15.73 15.80 -2.96
N VAL A 194 15.77 14.49 -2.73
CA VAL A 194 15.66 13.91 -1.38
C VAL A 194 17.00 13.82 -0.66
N PHE A 195 18.02 13.30 -1.34
CA PHE A 195 19.36 13.05 -0.80
C PHE A 195 20.38 14.13 -1.18
N GLY A 196 20.09 14.95 -2.20
CA GLY A 196 21.02 15.97 -2.72
C GLY A 196 21.98 15.43 -3.77
N ASN A 197 21.98 14.13 -4.03
CA ASN A 197 22.88 13.46 -4.97
C ASN A 197 22.16 12.42 -5.82
N ARG A 198 22.71 12.20 -7.02
CA ARG A 198 22.30 11.13 -7.94
C ARG A 198 23.07 9.84 -7.67
N PHE A 199 22.52 8.73 -8.14
CA PHE A 199 23.18 7.44 -8.18
C PHE A 199 23.68 7.13 -9.60
N GLN A 200 24.75 6.36 -9.69
CA GLN A 200 25.17 5.78 -10.96
C GLN A 200 24.17 4.70 -11.39
N TYR A 201 24.01 4.50 -12.70
CA TYR A 201 23.01 3.57 -13.25
C TYR A 201 23.33 2.11 -12.96
N ASP A 202 24.62 1.80 -12.80
CA ASP A 202 25.17 0.49 -12.48
C ASP A 202 25.40 0.28 -10.97
N ASP A 203 25.07 1.28 -10.13
CA ASP A 203 25.21 1.18 -8.68
C ASP A 203 24.37 -0.01 -8.15
N PRO A 204 25.00 -1.07 -7.60
CA PRO A 204 24.29 -2.26 -7.15
C PRO A 204 23.28 -1.97 -6.03
N GLN A 205 23.57 -1.01 -5.15
CA GLN A 205 22.68 -0.62 -4.06
C GLN A 205 21.46 0.11 -4.61
N PHE A 206 21.65 0.98 -5.59
CA PHE A 206 20.54 1.68 -6.25
C PHE A 206 19.62 0.72 -7.01
N LEU A 207 20.21 -0.18 -7.80
CA LEU A 207 19.47 -1.22 -8.50
C LEU A 207 18.71 -2.14 -7.54
N ARG A 208 19.31 -2.49 -6.39
CA ARG A 208 18.64 -3.27 -5.34
C ARG A 208 17.44 -2.54 -4.74
N LEU A 209 17.55 -1.24 -4.48
CA LEU A 209 16.42 -0.43 -3.98
C LEU A 209 15.27 -0.40 -4.99
N GLN A 210 15.56 -0.16 -6.28
CA GLN A 210 14.55 -0.15 -7.34
C GLN A 210 13.88 -1.52 -7.51
N GLN A 211 14.66 -2.60 -7.44
CA GLN A 211 14.15 -3.96 -7.48
C GLN A 211 13.19 -4.22 -6.32
N MET A 212 13.53 -3.80 -5.10
CA MET A 212 12.65 -3.96 -3.94
C MET A 212 11.33 -3.19 -4.10
N VAL A 213 11.37 -1.98 -4.67
CA VAL A 213 10.15 -1.21 -4.99
C VAL A 213 9.28 -1.98 -5.98
N SER A 214 9.87 -2.44 -7.09
CA SER A 214 9.15 -3.18 -8.14
C SER A 214 8.57 -4.51 -7.62
N GLU A 215 9.34 -5.24 -6.81
CA GLU A 215 8.90 -6.46 -6.13
C GLU A 215 7.72 -6.16 -5.20
N ASN A 216 7.81 -5.12 -4.37
CA ASN A 216 6.77 -4.78 -3.40
C ASN A 216 5.47 -4.38 -4.10
N ILE A 217 5.53 -3.62 -5.20
CA ILE A 217 4.35 -3.27 -6.00
C ILE A 217 3.68 -4.55 -6.51
N ARG A 218 4.43 -5.43 -7.17
CA ARG A 218 3.91 -6.71 -7.70
C ARG A 218 3.32 -7.60 -6.60
N LEU A 219 4.03 -7.77 -5.49
CA LEU A 219 3.61 -8.62 -4.38
C LEU A 219 2.39 -8.04 -3.67
N SER A 220 2.29 -6.72 -3.51
CA SER A 220 1.13 -6.07 -2.89
C SER A 220 -0.16 -6.27 -3.68
N ALA A 221 -0.04 -6.42 -5.01
CA ALA A 221 -1.14 -6.68 -5.92
C ALA A 221 -1.45 -8.19 -6.08
N SER A 222 -0.70 -9.09 -5.43
CA SER A 222 -0.91 -10.52 -5.60
C SER A 222 -2.23 -11.00 -4.96
N PRO A 223 -2.87 -12.05 -5.49
CA PRO A 223 -4.07 -12.63 -4.89
C PRO A 223 -3.88 -13.03 -3.42
N MET A 224 -2.69 -13.53 -3.06
CA MET A 224 -2.39 -13.92 -1.68
C MET A 224 -2.32 -12.71 -0.74
N SER A 225 -1.79 -11.58 -1.21
CA SER A 225 -1.81 -10.32 -0.45
C SER A 225 -3.23 -9.77 -0.28
N GLN A 226 -4.10 -9.92 -1.29
CA GLN A 226 -5.52 -9.55 -1.16
C GLN A 226 -6.26 -10.43 -0.15
N ILE A 227 -6.00 -11.75 -0.16
CA ILE A 227 -6.54 -12.68 0.84
C ILE A 227 -6.06 -12.30 2.24
N TYR A 228 -4.77 -11.94 2.40
CA TYR A 228 -4.24 -11.48 3.68
C TYR A 228 -4.94 -10.21 4.19
N ASN A 229 -5.22 -9.26 3.28
CA ASN A 229 -5.94 -8.04 3.63
C ASN A 229 -7.38 -8.33 4.10
N ALA A 230 -8.07 -9.29 3.47
CA ALA A 230 -9.40 -9.70 3.88
C ALA A 230 -9.40 -10.55 5.17
N PHE A 231 -8.35 -11.35 5.37
CA PHE A 231 -8.17 -12.28 6.49
C PHE A 231 -6.74 -12.22 7.02
N PRO A 232 -6.45 -11.35 7.99
CA PRO A 232 -5.10 -11.20 8.53
C PRO A 232 -4.73 -12.41 9.38
N VAL A 233 -4.18 -13.44 8.73
CA VAL A 233 -3.58 -14.63 9.36
C VAL A 233 -2.13 -14.34 9.77
N PRO A 234 -1.48 -15.15 10.64
CA PRO A 234 -0.07 -14.93 10.97
C PRO A 234 0.85 -14.93 9.74
N ILE A 235 1.68 -13.88 9.62
CA ILE A 235 2.49 -13.54 8.43
C ILE A 235 3.42 -14.67 7.96
N PHE A 236 3.88 -15.52 8.89
CA PHE A 236 4.76 -16.63 8.54
C PHE A 236 4.12 -17.62 7.56
N ARG A 237 2.80 -17.59 7.37
CA ARG A 237 2.11 -18.46 6.43
C ARG A 237 2.07 -17.96 4.98
N ILE A 238 2.42 -16.70 4.71
CA ILE A 238 2.35 -16.12 3.36
C ILE A 238 3.73 -15.59 2.93
N GLY A 239 4.29 -16.20 1.88
CA GLY A 239 5.61 -15.86 1.35
C GLY A 239 5.72 -14.40 0.89
N ASP A 240 4.69 -13.89 0.22
CA ASP A 240 4.65 -12.53 -0.33
C ASP A 240 4.77 -11.47 0.78
N ILE A 241 3.95 -11.58 1.82
CA ILE A 241 3.97 -10.63 2.96
C ILE A 241 5.30 -10.69 3.70
N ARG A 242 5.88 -11.89 3.85
CA ARG A 242 7.21 -12.05 4.44
C ARG A 242 8.29 -11.36 3.61
N LYS A 243 8.23 -11.48 2.29
CA LYS A 243 9.17 -10.85 1.36
C LYS A 243 9.04 -9.32 1.39
N ILE A 244 7.82 -8.78 1.41
CA ILE A 244 7.56 -7.34 1.59
C ILE A 244 8.15 -6.85 2.91
N ALA A 245 7.92 -7.56 4.01
CA ALA A 245 8.46 -7.21 5.32
C ALA A 245 10.00 -7.22 5.32
N LYS A 246 10.64 -8.21 4.68
CA LYS A 246 12.10 -8.27 4.53
C LYS A 246 12.62 -7.07 3.72
N ASN A 247 12.02 -6.79 2.57
CA ASN A 247 12.38 -5.66 1.72
C ASN A 247 12.23 -4.32 2.48
N ARG A 248 11.20 -4.19 3.32
CA ARG A 248 10.98 -3.02 4.19
C ARG A 248 12.05 -2.87 5.27
N ILE A 249 12.50 -3.97 5.87
CA ILE A 249 13.58 -3.93 6.87
C ILE A 249 14.90 -3.50 6.21
N GLU A 250 15.21 -4.07 5.04
CA GLU A 250 16.40 -3.77 4.26
C GLU A 250 16.42 -2.31 3.76
N SER A 251 15.32 -1.81 3.19
CA SER A 251 15.26 -0.40 2.77
C SER A 251 15.31 0.57 3.95
N SER A 252 14.63 0.23 5.05
CA SER A 252 14.62 1.07 6.26
C SER A 252 16.00 1.13 6.94
N SER A 253 16.79 0.06 6.91
CA SER A 253 18.14 0.08 7.47
C SER A 253 19.08 0.94 6.61
N TYR A 254 18.97 0.85 5.29
CA TYR A 254 19.71 1.69 4.36
C TYR A 254 19.40 3.18 4.56
N PHE A 255 18.14 3.58 4.49
CA PHE A 255 17.77 5.00 4.65
C PHE A 255 18.10 5.53 6.05
N ARG A 256 18.05 4.68 7.09
CA ARG A 256 18.49 5.08 8.43
C ARG A 256 19.98 5.32 8.50
N LYS A 257 20.79 4.55 7.77
CA LYS A 257 22.25 4.77 7.66
C LYS A 257 22.53 6.10 6.96
N VAL A 258 21.90 6.33 5.80
CA VAL A 258 22.03 7.59 5.04
C VAL A 258 21.63 8.79 5.89
N TYR A 259 20.49 8.70 6.60
CA TYR A 259 20.04 9.76 7.50
C TYR A 259 21.04 10.09 8.61
N LYS A 260 21.61 9.05 9.26
CA LYS A 260 22.59 9.24 10.33
C LYS A 260 23.85 9.95 9.83
N GLN A 261 24.41 9.45 8.73
CA GLN A 261 25.59 10.07 8.12
C GLN A 261 25.30 11.53 7.76
N ARG A 262 24.16 11.79 7.13
CA ARG A 262 23.80 13.16 6.74
C ARG A 262 23.59 14.07 7.96
N LYS A 263 23.07 13.55 9.06
CA LYS A 263 22.91 14.29 10.32
C LYS A 263 24.24 14.61 11.00
N GLU A 264 25.24 13.74 10.88
CA GLU A 264 26.59 13.95 11.42
C GLU A 264 27.38 14.99 10.59
N GLU A 265 27.19 14.99 9.27
CA GLU A 265 27.83 15.93 8.34
C GLU A 265 27.02 17.23 8.15
N HIS A 266 25.91 17.41 8.87
CA HIS A 266 24.95 18.49 8.61
C HIS A 266 25.51 19.86 8.98
N ASP A 267 25.58 20.76 7.98
CA ASP A 267 25.76 22.19 8.19
C ASP A 267 24.40 22.89 8.08
N SER A 268 23.95 23.51 9.17
CA SER A 268 22.69 24.26 9.23
C SER A 268 22.63 25.43 8.24
N ASN A 269 23.78 25.92 7.76
CA ASN A 269 23.85 26.98 6.77
C ASN A 269 23.76 26.47 5.32
N ASP A 270 23.81 25.15 5.10
CA ASP A 270 23.90 24.54 3.78
C ASP A 270 22.83 23.45 3.56
N VAL A 271 21.61 23.92 3.30
CA VAL A 271 20.42 23.06 3.13
C VAL A 271 20.21 22.75 1.65
N ARG A 272 20.74 21.59 1.20
CA ARG A 272 20.75 21.19 -0.22
C ARG A 272 19.70 20.16 -0.62
N SER A 273 19.07 19.51 0.36
CA SER A 273 18.16 18.39 0.13
C SER A 273 16.97 18.37 1.09
N PHE A 274 15.97 17.56 0.76
CA PHE A 274 14.84 17.30 1.65
C PHE A 274 15.29 16.82 3.04
N ILE A 275 16.27 15.92 3.10
CA ILE A 275 16.77 15.38 4.36
C ILE A 275 17.39 16.47 5.21
N ASP A 276 18.16 17.39 4.62
CA ASP A 276 18.74 18.53 5.35
C ASP A 276 17.65 19.40 5.96
N ARG A 277 16.64 19.75 5.17
CA ARG A 277 15.50 20.55 5.65
C ARG A 277 14.73 19.83 6.76
N PHE A 278 14.63 18.50 6.67
CA PHE A 278 13.98 17.68 7.69
C PHE A 278 14.79 17.65 9.00
N ILE A 279 16.12 17.57 8.92
CA ILE A 279 17.03 17.63 10.09
C ILE A 279 16.92 18.98 10.77
N VAL A 280 16.99 20.09 10.02
CA VAL A 280 16.79 21.45 10.55
C VAL A 280 15.45 21.54 11.28
N LYS A 281 14.37 21.07 10.63
CA LYS A 281 13.03 21.14 11.22
C LYS A 281 12.88 20.31 12.49
N GLN A 282 13.60 19.18 12.59
CA GLN A 282 13.62 18.36 13.80
C GLN A 282 14.34 19.04 14.96
N ASN A 283 15.31 19.92 14.70
CA ASN A 283 16.04 20.64 15.74
C ASN A 283 15.33 21.92 16.21
N GLU A 284 14.35 22.43 15.44
CA GLU A 284 13.51 23.59 15.80
C GLU A 284 12.37 23.28 16.78
N VAL A 285 12.07 22.00 17.00
CA VAL A 285 10.95 21.49 17.82
C VAL A 285 11.50 20.78 19.05
#